data_AF-A0A0L0ME92-F1
#
_entry.id   AF-A0A0L0ME92-F1
#
_cell.length_a   1.000
_cell.length_b   1.000
_cell.length_c   1.000
_cell.angle_alpha   90.00
_cell.angle_beta   90.00
_cell.angle_gamma   90.00
#
_symmetry.space_group_name_H-M   'P 1'
#
loop_
_entity.id
_entity.type
_entity.pdbx_description
1 polymer ?
#
loop_
_entity_poly.entity_id
_entity_poly.type
_entity_poly.pdbx_seq_one_letter_code
_entity_poly.pdbx_strand_id
1 'polypeptide(L)'
;MAKAQRITPESMGKERDRKAAELAASMPEDRAGLLAVTAEATAEFHAAVLACDDAAAQIAADRYDAAVWKLNGGTSFGVMDSSNPEAGGILAEAHCRADAGTVPMWNQTGEFLITVQGVRAVVRVRDGFGRFRVSMGFHVVDADKPFISETGYRSHFDTARGGRTVDEVAISVFTALLAEKRIPLAPEYRQRRGDEAAPAWLAELAAPDAGELVFEDRAGQMAFGF
;
A
#
# COMPACT_ATOMS: atom_id res chain seq x y z
N MET A 1 -9.71 -46.36 -11.13
CA MET A 1 -9.11 -45.04 -11.44
C MET A 1 -10.03 -43.96 -10.93
N ALA A 2 -9.63 -43.22 -9.88
CA ALA A 2 -10.42 -42.11 -9.35
C ALA A 2 -10.34 -40.93 -10.35
N LYS A 3 -11.49 -40.41 -10.78
CA LYS A 3 -11.56 -39.17 -11.57
C LYS A 3 -11.02 -38.03 -10.71
N ALA A 4 -10.02 -37.31 -11.20
CA ALA A 4 -9.57 -36.07 -10.59
C ALA A 4 -10.75 -35.09 -10.49
N GLN A 5 -11.08 -34.68 -9.28
CA GLN A 5 -12.18 -33.76 -9.02
C GLN A 5 -11.80 -32.39 -9.60
N ARG A 6 -12.64 -31.87 -10.51
CA ARG A 6 -12.39 -30.58 -11.17
C ARG A 6 -12.53 -29.46 -10.13
N ILE A 7 -11.44 -28.76 -9.85
CA ILE A 7 -11.45 -27.60 -8.95
C ILE A 7 -12.27 -26.49 -9.62
N THR A 8 -13.32 -26.01 -8.96
CA THR A 8 -14.15 -24.89 -9.40
C THR A 8 -13.95 -23.68 -8.48
N PRO A 9 -14.26 -22.45 -8.92
CA PRO A 9 -14.23 -21.27 -8.05
C PRO A 9 -15.06 -21.44 -6.78
N GLU A 10 -16.21 -22.12 -6.90
CA GLU A 10 -17.08 -22.45 -5.77
C GLU A 10 -16.43 -23.42 -4.78
N SER A 11 -15.73 -24.46 -5.25
CA SER A 11 -15.02 -25.39 -4.35
C SER A 11 -13.84 -24.72 -3.66
N MET A 12 -13.15 -23.78 -4.33
CA MET A 12 -12.08 -23.00 -3.72
C MET A 12 -12.61 -22.04 -2.64
N GLY A 13 -13.76 -21.40 -2.87
CA GLY A 13 -14.40 -20.54 -1.88
C GLY A 13 -14.79 -21.30 -0.62
N LYS A 14 -15.41 -22.49 -0.76
CA LYS A 14 -15.78 -23.35 0.38
C LYS A 14 -14.57 -23.82 1.18
N GLU A 15 -13.49 -24.18 0.49
CA GLU A 15 -12.25 -24.59 1.16
C GLU A 15 -11.58 -23.44 1.92
N ARG A 16 -11.60 -22.22 1.36
CA ARG A 16 -11.12 -21.03 2.07
C ARG A 16 -11.94 -20.76 3.33
N ASP A 17 -13.27 -20.77 3.21
CA ASP A 17 -14.16 -20.53 4.35
C ASP A 17 -14.01 -21.61 5.43
N ARG A 18 -13.79 -22.87 5.04
CA ARG A 18 -13.50 -23.97 5.99
C ARG A 18 -12.22 -23.70 6.80
N LYS A 19 -11.12 -23.34 6.12
CA LYS A 19 -9.85 -23.03 6.79
C LYS A 19 -9.97 -21.82 7.71
N ALA A 20 -10.66 -20.77 7.26
CA ALA A 20 -10.92 -19.59 8.07
C ALA A 20 -11.72 -19.94 9.33
N ALA A 21 -12.77 -20.76 9.21
CA ALA A 21 -13.57 -21.21 10.35
C ALA A 21 -12.74 -22.02 11.37
N GLU A 22 -11.88 -22.92 10.90
CA GLU A 22 -10.99 -23.72 11.77
C GLU A 22 -10.04 -22.83 12.59
N LEU A 23 -9.43 -21.83 11.95
CA LEU A 23 -8.55 -20.87 12.63
C LEU A 23 -9.32 -19.92 13.55
N ALA A 24 -10.51 -19.48 13.14
CA ALA A 24 -11.31 -18.51 13.87
C ALA A 24 -12.01 -19.09 15.11
N ALA A 25 -12.07 -20.43 15.24
CA ALA A 25 -12.69 -21.13 16.36
C ALA A 25 -12.04 -20.82 17.72
N SER A 26 -10.75 -20.46 17.74
CA SER A 26 -10.02 -20.08 18.97
C SER A 26 -9.92 -18.57 19.17
N MET A 27 -10.41 -17.75 18.23
CA MET A 27 -10.34 -16.30 18.29
C MET A 27 -11.45 -15.71 19.18
N PRO A 28 -11.28 -14.47 19.68
CA PRO A 28 -12.34 -13.75 20.38
C PRO A 28 -13.66 -13.72 19.62
N GLU A 29 -14.77 -13.60 20.36
CA GLU A 29 -16.12 -13.48 19.78
C GLU A 29 -16.53 -12.03 19.56
N ASP A 30 -15.95 -11.11 20.32
CA ASP A 30 -16.28 -9.69 20.24
C ASP A 30 -15.45 -8.95 19.18
N ARG A 31 -16.03 -7.85 18.67
CA ARG A 31 -15.40 -7.03 17.64
C ARG A 31 -14.03 -6.50 18.05
N ALA A 32 -13.88 -6.02 19.28
CA ALA A 32 -12.63 -5.41 19.71
C ALA A 32 -11.50 -6.45 19.77
N GLY A 33 -11.79 -7.64 20.29
CA GLY A 33 -10.85 -8.76 20.29
C GLY A 33 -10.44 -9.20 18.89
N LEU A 34 -11.39 -9.28 17.95
CA LEU A 34 -11.08 -9.62 16.56
C LEU A 34 -10.24 -8.55 15.85
N LEU A 35 -10.51 -7.27 16.11
CA LEU A 35 -9.68 -6.17 15.59
C LEU A 35 -8.26 -6.21 16.17
N ALA A 36 -8.11 -6.52 17.46
CA ALA A 36 -6.79 -6.74 18.06
C ALA A 36 -6.03 -7.90 17.38
N VAL A 37 -6.71 -9.00 17.06
CA VAL A 37 -6.11 -10.11 16.28
C VAL A 37 -5.65 -9.64 14.90
N THR A 38 -6.43 -8.78 14.21
CA THR A 38 -5.99 -8.24 12.91
C THR A 38 -4.74 -7.37 13.04
N ALA A 39 -4.64 -6.54 14.08
CA ALA A 39 -3.47 -5.71 14.31
C ALA A 39 -2.21 -6.53 14.63
N GLU A 40 -2.34 -7.53 15.52
CA GLU A 40 -1.26 -8.46 15.88
C GLU A 40 -0.78 -9.24 14.66
N ALA A 41 -1.71 -9.83 13.89
CA ALA A 41 -1.38 -10.58 12.68
C ALA A 41 -0.67 -9.73 11.63
N THR A 42 -1.05 -8.45 11.48
CA THR A 42 -0.34 -7.51 10.60
C THR A 42 1.08 -7.23 11.07
N ALA A 43 1.30 -7.03 12.38
CA ALA A 43 2.65 -6.85 12.93
C ALA A 43 3.52 -8.11 12.76
N GLU A 44 2.96 -9.28 13.01
CA GLU A 44 3.62 -10.59 12.80
C GLU A 44 3.99 -10.80 11.33
N PHE A 45 3.08 -10.48 10.42
CA PHE A 45 3.31 -10.56 8.98
C PHE A 45 4.49 -9.68 8.55
N HIS A 46 4.49 -8.42 9.00
CA HIS A 46 5.55 -7.48 8.71
C HIS A 46 6.91 -7.97 9.24
N ALA A 47 6.96 -8.42 10.49
CA ALA A 47 8.17 -8.97 11.09
C ALA A 47 8.69 -10.20 10.31
N ALA A 48 7.78 -11.09 9.88
CA ALA A 48 8.13 -12.26 9.09
C ALA A 48 8.70 -11.90 7.71
N VAL A 49 8.11 -10.91 7.01
CA VAL A 49 8.65 -10.41 5.75
C VAL A 49 10.06 -9.83 5.96
N LEU A 50 10.28 -9.05 7.02
CA LEU A 50 11.61 -8.51 7.32
C LEU A 50 12.62 -9.62 7.66
N ALA A 51 12.18 -10.72 8.25
CA ALA A 51 13.01 -11.89 8.54
C ALA A 51 13.21 -12.83 7.34
N CYS A 52 12.59 -12.56 6.17
CA CYS A 52 12.52 -13.47 5.03
C CYS A 52 11.91 -14.85 5.39
N ASP A 53 10.99 -14.89 6.35
CA ASP A 53 10.30 -16.10 6.78
C ASP A 53 8.93 -16.21 6.12
N ASP A 54 8.91 -16.77 4.92
CA ASP A 54 7.67 -16.92 4.12
C ASP A 54 6.62 -17.80 4.83
N ALA A 55 7.05 -18.77 5.64
CA ALA A 55 6.14 -19.64 6.36
C ALA A 55 5.44 -18.89 7.50
N ALA A 56 6.19 -18.12 8.29
CA ALA A 56 5.62 -17.27 9.33
C ALA A 56 4.72 -16.18 8.72
N ALA A 57 5.11 -15.58 7.59
CA ALA A 57 4.29 -14.58 6.91
C ALA A 57 2.98 -15.19 6.40
N GLN A 58 3.01 -16.42 5.87
CA GLN A 58 1.81 -17.14 5.47
C GLN A 58 0.91 -17.41 6.69
N ILE A 59 1.45 -17.89 7.82
CA ILE A 59 0.66 -18.14 9.05
C ILE A 59 -0.01 -16.84 9.55
N ALA A 60 0.74 -15.74 9.60
CA ALA A 60 0.22 -14.45 10.05
C ALA A 60 -0.91 -13.94 9.14
N ALA A 61 -0.74 -14.03 7.82
CA ALA A 61 -1.80 -13.65 6.90
C ALA A 61 -3.04 -14.59 6.98
N ASP A 62 -2.88 -15.87 7.33
CA ASP A 62 -4.02 -16.79 7.47
C ASP A 62 -4.82 -16.44 8.72
N ARG A 63 -4.11 -16.04 9.77
CA ARG A 63 -4.69 -15.51 11.01
C ARG A 63 -5.45 -14.19 10.75
N TYR A 64 -4.88 -13.28 9.96
CA TYR A 64 -5.56 -12.04 9.55
C TYR A 64 -6.85 -12.35 8.77
N ASP A 65 -6.76 -13.19 7.73
CA ASP A 65 -7.89 -13.56 6.88
C ASP A 65 -9.03 -14.21 7.69
N ALA A 66 -8.68 -15.07 8.66
CA ALA A 66 -9.65 -15.74 9.52
C ALA A 66 -10.37 -14.77 10.49
N ALA A 67 -9.64 -13.79 11.04
CA ALA A 67 -10.23 -12.75 11.88
C ALA A 67 -11.19 -11.86 11.08
N VAL A 68 -10.79 -11.45 9.87
CA VAL A 68 -11.63 -10.70 8.93
C VAL A 68 -12.88 -11.48 8.54
N TRP A 69 -12.75 -12.77 8.26
CA TRP A 69 -13.87 -13.65 7.95
C TRP A 69 -14.88 -13.75 9.11
N LYS A 70 -14.38 -13.88 10.36
CA LYS A 70 -15.23 -13.92 11.55
C LYS A 70 -15.89 -12.56 11.82
N LEU A 71 -15.16 -11.46 11.66
CA LEU A 71 -15.71 -10.09 11.70
C LEU A 71 -16.84 -9.90 10.68
N ASN A 72 -16.73 -10.53 9.51
CA ASN A 72 -17.72 -10.46 8.44
C ASN A 72 -18.90 -11.44 8.62
N GLY A 73 -19.07 -12.01 9.82
CA GLY A 73 -20.19 -12.91 10.13
C GLY A 73 -19.99 -14.34 9.62
N GLY A 74 -18.74 -14.77 9.42
CA GLY A 74 -18.43 -16.12 8.98
C GLY A 74 -18.61 -16.34 7.47
N THR A 75 -18.35 -15.30 6.68
CA THR A 75 -18.40 -15.39 5.21
C THR A 75 -17.34 -14.50 4.58
N SER A 76 -16.82 -14.94 3.43
CA SER A 76 -15.94 -14.12 2.60
C SER A 76 -16.69 -13.22 1.61
N PHE A 77 -18.02 -13.38 1.49
CA PHE A 77 -18.83 -12.59 0.57
C PHE A 77 -18.97 -11.15 1.07
N GLY A 78 -18.77 -10.17 0.18
CA GLY A 78 -18.94 -8.75 0.51
C GLY A 78 -17.90 -8.22 1.52
N VAL A 79 -16.80 -8.93 1.75
CA VAL A 79 -15.81 -8.57 2.79
C VAL A 79 -15.15 -7.20 2.58
N MET A 80 -15.09 -6.74 1.33
CA MET A 80 -14.61 -5.41 0.93
C MET A 80 -15.73 -4.56 0.28
N ASP A 81 -16.99 -4.79 0.66
CA ASP A 81 -18.10 -3.97 0.16
C ASP A 81 -17.97 -2.53 0.66
N SER A 82 -17.51 -1.64 -0.21
CA SER A 82 -17.28 -0.22 0.13
C SER A 82 -18.57 0.56 0.42
N SER A 83 -19.74 0.01 0.07
CA SER A 83 -21.03 0.58 0.46
C SER A 83 -21.45 0.17 1.88
N ASN A 84 -20.80 -0.83 2.47
CA ASN A 84 -21.05 -1.32 3.80
C ASN A 84 -19.86 -1.00 4.74
N PRO A 85 -19.93 0.05 5.56
CA PRO A 85 -18.86 0.39 6.51
C PRO A 85 -18.64 -0.69 7.59
N GLU A 86 -19.59 -1.60 7.77
CA GLU A 86 -19.51 -2.70 8.74
C GLU A 86 -18.99 -4.01 8.12
N ALA A 87 -18.61 -4.01 6.83
CA ALA A 87 -17.97 -5.18 6.22
C ALA A 87 -16.64 -5.48 6.94
N GLY A 88 -16.37 -6.76 7.21
CA GLY A 88 -15.25 -7.16 8.08
C GLY A 88 -13.88 -6.67 7.59
N GLY A 89 -13.66 -6.66 6.27
CA GLY A 89 -12.43 -6.16 5.67
C GLY A 89 -12.30 -4.64 5.70
N ILE A 90 -13.42 -3.91 5.61
CA ILE A 90 -13.44 -2.44 5.76
C ILE A 90 -13.09 -2.04 7.20
N LEU A 91 -13.67 -2.74 8.18
CA LEU A 91 -13.37 -2.53 9.61
C LEU A 91 -11.90 -2.83 9.92
N ALA A 92 -11.37 -3.95 9.43
CA ALA A 92 -9.97 -4.34 9.65
C ALA A 92 -9.00 -3.39 8.94
N GLU A 93 -9.26 -2.99 7.68
CA GLU A 93 -8.41 -2.01 6.97
C GLU A 93 -8.39 -0.67 7.71
N ALA A 94 -9.53 -0.20 8.20
CA ALA A 94 -9.61 1.06 8.94
C ALA A 94 -8.84 0.98 10.27
N HIS A 95 -8.97 -0.14 11.00
CA HIS A 95 -8.30 -0.35 12.28
C HIS A 95 -6.78 -0.49 12.14
N CYS A 96 -6.31 -1.20 11.11
CA CYS A 96 -4.89 -1.44 10.87
C CYS A 96 -4.23 -0.37 10.00
N ARG A 97 -4.93 0.70 9.61
CA ARG A 97 -4.34 1.77 8.78
C ARG A 97 -3.20 2.44 9.52
N ALA A 98 -2.07 2.67 8.84
CA ALA A 98 -0.98 3.46 9.38
C ALA A 98 -1.38 4.94 9.47
N ASP A 99 -0.91 5.63 10.50
CA ASP A 99 -1.10 7.07 10.63
C ASP A 99 -0.54 7.81 9.41
N ALA A 100 -1.21 8.90 9.02
CA ALA A 100 -0.80 9.66 7.85
C ALA A 100 0.60 10.26 8.04
N GLY A 101 1.46 10.12 7.03
CA GLY A 101 2.86 10.50 7.10
C GLY A 101 3.80 9.40 7.64
N THR A 102 3.25 8.32 8.22
CA THR A 102 4.03 7.19 8.73
C THR A 102 4.16 6.10 7.67
N VAL A 103 5.36 5.51 7.56
CA VAL A 103 5.58 4.36 6.66
C VAL A 103 4.73 3.19 7.17
N PRO A 104 3.82 2.63 6.34
CA PRO A 104 3.01 1.49 6.75
C PRO A 104 3.87 0.23 6.88
N MET A 105 3.47 -0.64 7.80
CA MET A 105 3.93 -2.03 7.81
C MET A 105 3.46 -2.75 6.55
N TRP A 106 4.08 -3.89 6.25
CA TRP A 106 3.55 -4.78 5.22
C TRP A 106 2.14 -5.23 5.63
N ASN A 107 1.21 -5.31 4.68
CA ASN A 107 -0.22 -5.59 4.91
C ASN A 107 -1.01 -4.48 5.63
N GLN A 108 -0.47 -3.25 5.71
CA GLN A 108 -1.23 -2.05 6.05
C GLN A 108 -1.52 -1.19 4.83
N THR A 109 -2.57 -0.38 4.93
CA THR A 109 -2.76 0.78 4.05
C THR A 109 -2.26 2.03 4.75
N GLY A 110 -1.82 3.02 3.98
CA GLY A 110 -1.26 4.24 4.54
C GLY A 110 -0.74 5.20 3.48
N GLU A 111 -0.25 6.34 3.90
CA GLU A 111 0.44 7.27 3.01
C GLU A 111 1.61 7.95 3.73
N PHE A 112 2.70 8.14 3.01
CA PHE A 112 3.94 8.72 3.56
C PHE A 112 4.71 9.47 2.47
N LEU A 113 5.64 10.33 2.88
CA LEU A 113 6.48 11.11 1.97
C LEU A 113 7.78 10.36 1.67
N ILE A 114 8.18 10.33 0.39
CA ILE A 114 9.55 9.99 -0.02
C ILE A 114 10.19 11.18 -0.73
N THR A 115 11.52 11.27 -0.63
CA THR A 115 12.34 12.20 -1.42
C THR A 115 13.46 11.41 -2.08
N VAL A 116 13.50 11.42 -3.42
CA VAL A 116 14.50 10.70 -4.22
C VAL A 116 15.05 11.65 -5.27
N GLN A 117 16.38 11.87 -5.26
CA GLN A 117 17.06 12.77 -6.21
C GLN A 117 16.42 14.18 -6.28
N GLY A 118 16.01 14.71 -5.11
CA GLY A 118 15.37 16.01 -4.99
C GLY A 118 13.90 16.06 -5.46
N VAL A 119 13.31 14.94 -5.86
CA VAL A 119 11.89 14.84 -6.23
C VAL A 119 11.11 14.28 -5.05
N ARG A 120 10.10 15.03 -4.60
CA ARG A 120 9.19 14.62 -3.52
C ARG A 120 7.95 13.95 -4.07
N ALA A 121 7.55 12.85 -3.45
CA ALA A 121 6.31 12.15 -3.78
C ALA A 121 5.60 11.66 -2.51
N VAL A 122 4.29 11.85 -2.44
CA VAL A 122 3.46 11.10 -1.49
C VAL A 122 3.22 9.72 -2.07
N VAL A 123 3.61 8.69 -1.34
CA VAL A 123 3.33 7.29 -1.66
C VAL A 123 2.05 6.90 -0.94
N ARG A 124 1.04 6.47 -1.68
CA ARG A 124 -0.18 5.87 -1.14
C ARG A 124 -0.12 4.36 -1.30
N VAL A 125 -0.19 3.65 -0.17
CA VAL A 125 -0.13 2.19 -0.11
C VAL A 125 -1.53 1.62 0.10
N ARG A 126 -1.92 0.69 -0.77
CA ARG A 126 -3.19 -0.03 -0.75
C ARG A 126 -2.94 -1.52 -1.00
N ASP A 127 -3.97 -2.36 -0.79
CA ASP A 127 -3.92 -3.75 -1.25
C ASP A 127 -3.65 -3.83 -2.76
N GLY A 128 -2.81 -4.79 -3.17
CA GLY A 128 -2.36 -4.99 -4.55
C GLY A 128 -3.16 -6.04 -5.33
N PHE A 129 -4.37 -6.37 -4.89
CA PHE A 129 -5.22 -7.44 -5.39
C PHE A 129 -4.65 -8.84 -5.16
N GLY A 130 -4.75 -9.29 -3.91
CA GLY A 130 -4.42 -10.65 -3.52
C GLY A 130 -3.26 -10.70 -2.54
N ARG A 131 -3.09 -11.86 -1.94
CA ARG A 131 -2.19 -12.05 -0.80
C ARG A 131 -0.75 -11.66 -1.13
N PHE A 132 -0.09 -10.97 -0.19
CA PHE A 132 1.27 -10.44 -0.32
C PHE A 132 1.47 -9.37 -1.41
N ARG A 133 0.42 -8.96 -2.14
CA ARG A 133 0.53 -7.93 -3.17
C ARG A 133 0.29 -6.56 -2.56
N VAL A 134 0.99 -5.58 -3.12
CA VAL A 134 0.88 -4.19 -2.71
C VAL A 134 0.67 -3.30 -3.93
N SER A 135 -0.17 -2.29 -3.77
CA SER A 135 -0.32 -1.19 -4.73
C SER A 135 0.31 0.07 -4.14
N MET A 136 1.19 0.70 -4.91
CA MET A 136 1.84 1.97 -4.58
C MET A 136 1.42 3.03 -5.60
N GLY A 137 0.73 4.06 -5.14
CA GLY A 137 0.45 5.26 -5.91
C GLY A 137 1.46 6.35 -5.57
N PHE A 138 2.23 6.81 -6.55
CA PHE A 138 3.15 7.94 -6.39
C PHE A 138 2.45 9.22 -6.85
N HIS A 139 2.28 10.16 -5.91
CA HIS A 139 1.64 11.45 -6.14
C HIS A 139 2.66 12.58 -6.03
N VAL A 140 2.67 13.47 -7.01
CA VAL A 140 3.53 14.67 -7.01
C VAL A 140 3.27 15.54 -5.79
N VAL A 141 4.32 16.13 -5.23
CA VAL A 141 4.23 17.18 -4.21
C VAL A 141 4.54 18.54 -4.82
N ASP A 142 5.63 18.63 -5.59
CA ASP A 142 6.09 19.87 -6.21
C ASP A 142 5.60 19.94 -7.67
N ALA A 143 4.36 20.41 -7.88
CA ALA A 143 3.71 20.38 -9.20
C ALA A 143 4.48 21.14 -10.30
N ASP A 144 5.24 22.18 -9.91
CA ASP A 144 6.05 23.00 -10.83
C ASP A 144 7.39 22.35 -11.20
N LYS A 145 7.76 21.21 -10.59
CA LYS A 145 9.02 20.50 -10.85
C LYS A 145 8.80 19.25 -11.71
N PRO A 146 9.82 18.79 -12.46
CA PRO A 146 9.74 17.53 -13.20
C PRO A 146 9.46 16.30 -12.30
N PHE A 147 8.61 15.40 -12.79
CA PHE A 147 8.14 14.19 -12.10
C PHE A 147 8.19 12.95 -13.03
N ILE A 148 7.83 11.77 -12.50
CA ILE A 148 7.81 10.49 -13.25
C ILE A 148 6.58 10.29 -14.16
N SER A 149 5.70 11.29 -14.26
CA SER A 149 4.44 11.26 -15.02
C SER A 149 3.92 12.67 -15.33
N GLU A 150 3.32 12.86 -16.52
CA GLU A 150 2.73 14.14 -16.97
C GLU A 150 1.52 14.55 -16.13
N THR A 151 0.86 13.57 -15.48
CA THR A 151 -0.37 13.78 -14.70
C THR A 151 -0.10 14.09 -13.22
N GLY A 152 1.16 14.03 -12.80
CA GLY A 152 1.55 14.06 -11.39
C GLY A 152 1.18 12.80 -10.61
N TYR A 153 0.82 11.71 -11.30
CA TYR A 153 0.45 10.43 -10.68
C TYR A 153 1.01 9.24 -11.47
N ARG A 154 1.51 8.22 -10.76
CA ARG A 154 1.86 6.92 -11.33
C ARG A 154 1.57 5.80 -10.34
N SER A 155 0.87 4.76 -10.78
CA SER A 155 0.68 3.54 -10.00
C SER A 155 1.79 2.52 -10.28
N HIS A 156 2.04 1.67 -9.28
CA HIS A 156 2.90 0.51 -9.37
C HIS A 156 2.33 -0.63 -8.53
N PHE A 157 2.38 -1.85 -9.04
CA PHE A 157 2.00 -3.05 -8.29
C PHE A 157 3.24 -3.90 -8.06
N ASP A 158 3.40 -4.36 -6.84
CA ASP A 158 4.53 -5.19 -6.43
C ASP A 158 4.04 -6.27 -5.44
N THR A 159 4.98 -7.04 -4.91
CA THR A 159 4.78 -7.95 -3.79
C THR A 159 5.66 -7.54 -2.63
N ALA A 160 5.27 -7.93 -1.41
CA ALA A 160 6.14 -7.82 -0.23
C ALA A 160 7.52 -8.44 -0.54
N ARG A 161 8.59 -7.68 -0.29
CA ARG A 161 9.96 -8.10 -0.58
C ARG A 161 10.68 -8.43 0.72
N GLY A 162 11.10 -9.68 0.86
CA GLY A 162 11.81 -10.16 2.04
C GLY A 162 13.01 -9.28 2.39
N GLY A 163 13.17 -8.98 3.68
CA GLY A 163 14.30 -8.21 4.20
C GLY A 163 14.26 -6.71 3.91
N ARG A 164 13.14 -6.18 3.39
CA ARG A 164 12.98 -4.75 3.09
C ARG A 164 11.69 -4.18 3.64
N THR A 165 11.71 -2.91 4.02
CA THR A 165 10.50 -2.18 4.43
C THR A 165 9.74 -1.64 3.21
N VAL A 166 8.51 -1.17 3.43
CA VAL A 166 7.64 -0.65 2.36
C VAL A 166 8.27 0.58 1.68
N ASP A 167 8.87 1.48 2.45
CA ASP A 167 9.53 2.68 1.94
C ASP A 167 10.80 2.36 1.16
N GLU A 168 11.61 1.40 1.60
CA GLU A 168 12.79 0.97 0.85
C GLU A 168 12.43 0.41 -0.54
N VAL A 169 11.33 -0.35 -0.62
CA VAL A 169 10.79 -0.84 -1.90
C VAL A 169 10.25 0.32 -2.72
N ALA A 170 9.45 1.21 -2.13
CA ALA A 170 8.91 2.39 -2.81
C ALA A 170 10.02 3.30 -3.38
N ILE A 171 11.07 3.57 -2.60
CA ILE A 171 12.25 4.34 -3.02
C ILE A 171 12.96 3.65 -4.18
N SER A 172 13.16 2.33 -4.11
CA SER A 172 13.80 1.55 -5.17
C SER A 172 13.01 1.62 -6.48
N VAL A 173 11.69 1.46 -6.41
CA VAL A 173 10.79 1.55 -7.55
C VAL A 173 10.81 2.97 -8.12
N PHE A 174 10.65 3.98 -7.27
CA PHE A 174 10.62 5.37 -7.70
C PHE A 174 11.94 5.83 -8.32
N THR A 175 13.07 5.35 -7.80
CA THR A 175 14.40 5.58 -8.39
C THR A 175 14.49 5.03 -9.82
N ALA A 176 14.01 3.80 -10.04
CA ALA A 176 13.98 3.21 -11.37
C ALA A 176 13.07 3.99 -12.33
N LEU A 177 11.89 4.39 -11.87
CA LEU A 177 10.95 5.20 -12.65
C LEU A 177 11.52 6.57 -13.03
N LEU A 178 12.26 7.22 -12.12
CA LEU A 178 12.96 8.49 -12.40
C LEU A 178 14.06 8.32 -13.45
N ALA A 179 14.81 7.22 -13.40
CA ALA A 179 15.85 6.92 -14.39
C ALA A 179 15.27 6.70 -15.80
N GLU A 180 14.04 6.15 -15.89
CA GLU A 180 13.33 6.00 -17.15
C GLU A 180 12.77 7.32 -17.68
N LYS A 181 12.09 8.09 -16.82
CA LYS A 181 11.36 9.29 -17.22
C LYS A 181 11.33 10.32 -16.08
N ARG A 182 11.83 11.52 -16.36
CA ARG A 182 11.67 12.71 -15.51
C ARG A 182 11.31 13.90 -16.39
N ILE A 183 10.08 14.38 -16.26
CA ILE A 183 9.47 15.33 -17.20
C ILE A 183 8.55 16.32 -16.48
N PRO A 184 8.35 17.54 -17.03
CA PRO A 184 7.34 18.45 -16.52
C PRO A 184 5.93 17.86 -16.58
N LEU A 185 5.08 18.25 -15.65
CA LEU A 185 3.63 17.97 -15.74
C LEU A 185 3.02 18.74 -16.92
N ALA A 186 1.98 18.17 -17.54
CA ALA A 186 1.20 18.90 -18.53
C ALA A 186 0.48 20.09 -17.84
N PRO A 187 0.30 21.24 -18.52
CA PRO A 187 -0.19 22.47 -17.91
C PRO A 187 -1.50 22.30 -17.10
N GLU A 188 -2.45 21.54 -17.62
CA GLU A 188 -3.73 21.28 -16.98
C GLU A 188 -3.59 20.48 -15.68
N TYR A 189 -2.65 19.54 -15.62
CA TYR A 189 -2.39 18.76 -14.41
C TYR A 189 -1.57 19.57 -13.42
N ARG A 190 -0.61 20.37 -13.89
CA ARG A 190 0.17 21.27 -13.02
C ARG A 190 -0.73 22.23 -12.27
N GLN A 191 -1.62 22.92 -12.99
CA GLN A 191 -2.58 23.83 -12.38
C GLN A 191 -3.46 23.11 -11.36
N ARG A 192 -4.09 22.00 -11.78
CA ARG A 192 -4.97 21.23 -10.89
C ARG A 192 -4.26 20.75 -9.62
N ARG A 193 -3.01 20.29 -9.72
CA ARG A 193 -2.21 19.82 -8.57
C ARG A 193 -1.68 20.96 -7.71
N GLY A 194 -1.40 22.12 -8.29
CA GLY A 194 -1.03 23.33 -7.55
C GLY A 194 -2.20 23.93 -6.75
N ASP A 195 -3.42 23.78 -7.28
CA ASP A 195 -4.65 24.24 -6.63
C ASP A 195 -5.17 23.24 -5.57
N GLU A 196 -4.76 21.98 -5.64
CA GLU A 196 -5.09 20.95 -4.65
C GLU A 196 -4.38 21.24 -3.32
N ALA A 197 -5.15 21.41 -2.25
CA ALA A 197 -4.58 21.57 -0.92
C ALA A 197 -3.75 20.34 -0.55
N ALA A 198 -2.49 20.56 -0.18
CA ALA A 198 -1.64 19.51 0.36
C ALA A 198 -2.31 18.89 1.61
N PRO A 199 -2.14 17.58 1.85
CA PRO A 199 -2.58 16.95 3.09
C PRO A 199 -2.01 17.69 4.31
N ALA A 200 -2.81 17.86 5.37
CA ALA A 200 -2.40 18.62 6.55
C ALA A 200 -1.08 18.11 7.17
N TRP A 201 -0.91 16.79 7.22
CA TRP A 201 0.31 16.14 7.73
C TRP A 201 1.57 16.46 6.91
N LEU A 202 1.41 16.82 5.63
CA LEU A 202 2.52 17.20 4.76
C LEU A 202 2.98 18.63 5.00
N ALA A 203 2.09 19.52 5.47
CA ALA A 203 2.42 20.91 5.75
C ALA A 203 3.40 21.05 6.94
N GLU A 204 3.40 20.07 7.85
CA GLU A 204 4.33 20.00 9.00
C GLU A 204 5.73 19.50 8.60
N LEU A 205 5.82 18.77 7.48
CA LEU A 205 7.06 18.27 6.91
C LEU A 205 7.61 19.34 5.96
N ALA A 206 8.29 20.33 6.54
CA ALA A 206 8.89 21.47 5.83
C ALA A 206 9.52 21.05 4.49
N ALA A 207 9.33 21.88 3.46
CA ALA A 207 10.07 21.70 2.21
C ALA A 207 11.57 21.67 2.54
N PRO A 208 12.35 20.68 2.08
CA PRO A 208 13.79 20.77 2.21
C PRO A 208 14.24 22.08 1.58
N ASP A 209 15.23 22.73 2.19
CA ASP A 209 15.86 23.94 1.65
C ASP A 209 16.03 23.75 0.15
N ALA A 210 15.63 24.76 -0.62
CA ALA A 210 15.77 24.82 -2.07
C ALA A 210 17.25 24.86 -2.46
N GLY A 211 17.98 23.77 -2.20
CA GLY A 211 19.25 23.51 -2.84
C GLY A 211 18.99 23.40 -4.33
N GLU A 212 19.50 24.36 -5.09
CA GLU A 212 19.48 24.42 -6.55
C GLU A 212 19.60 23.03 -7.17
N LEU A 213 18.48 22.49 -7.66
CA LEU A 213 18.52 21.32 -8.52
C LEU A 213 18.82 21.83 -9.92
N VAL A 214 20.10 21.81 -10.29
CA VAL A 214 20.53 22.01 -11.67
C VAL A 214 20.00 20.82 -12.49
N PHE A 215 18.94 21.06 -13.26
CA PHE A 215 18.46 20.13 -14.26
C PHE A 215 19.18 20.45 -15.57
N GLU A 216 20.11 19.59 -15.98
CA GLU A 216 20.56 19.58 -17.37
C GLU A 216 19.58 18.76 -18.20
N ASP A 217 18.91 19.42 -19.14
CA ASP A 217 18.17 18.71 -20.16
C ASP A 217 19.11 18.00 -21.14
N ARG A 218 18.55 17.09 -21.94
CA ARG A 218 19.31 16.36 -22.98
C ARG A 218 19.80 17.25 -24.14
N ALA A 219 19.52 18.55 -24.10
CA ALA A 219 19.95 19.55 -25.07
C ALA A 219 21.12 20.43 -24.53
N GLY A 220 21.59 20.19 -23.30
CA GLY A 220 22.72 20.91 -22.70
C GLY A 220 22.39 22.34 -22.30
N GLN A 221 21.12 22.68 -22.08
CA GLN A 221 20.76 23.97 -21.51
C GLN A 221 20.52 23.85 -20.00
N MET A 222 21.36 24.56 -19.23
CA MET A 222 21.13 24.81 -17.82
C MET A 222 20.02 25.86 -17.66
N ALA A 223 18.86 25.43 -17.16
CA ALA A 223 17.83 26.36 -16.71
C ALA A 223 18.02 26.64 -15.22
N PHE A 224 18.36 27.88 -14.88
CA PHE A 224 18.37 28.36 -13.49
C PHE A 224 16.93 28.70 -13.06
N GLY A 225 16.46 28.08 -11.98
CA GLY A 225 15.23 28.50 -11.31
C GLY A 225 15.55 29.63 -10.33
N PHE A 226 14.95 30.81 -10.53
CA PHE A 226 14.92 31.89 -9.55
C PHE A 226 13.74 31.72 -8.59
#